data_AF-A0A7S4D415-F1
#
_entry.id   AF-A0A7S4D415-F1
#
_cell.length_a   1.000
_cell.length_b   1.000
_cell.length_c   1.000
_cell.angle_alpha   90.00
_cell.angle_beta   90.00
_cell.angle_gamma   90.00
#
_symmetry.space_group_name_H-M   'P 1'
#
loop_
_entity.id
_entity.type
_entity.pdbx_description
1 polymer ?
#
loop_
_entity_poly.entity_id
_entity_poly.type
_entity_poly.pdbx_seq_one_letter_code
_entity_poly.pdbx_strand_id
1 'polypeptide(L)'
;NMKQKDYDLLHKRMRAESVRLQAELEVMRTELADKAVMSTTKARRTTLSLIHQRDRAYGQMEKVLAYLERWLQGPEPPTHLAGLAAKSAEMVNASAPTEQSVLKWLNAVLDRAHGIWPTNRKLKSLDDPHLLKGVVAVLEVLAPETVHFDPNSNRVHTARMSMLESEYLENLDHKAIARLISESLGELGVPLGALTEQDLATGTISPKLLLFPLAFLFECFCRPEKEAPVPNIIFEDVQLADEPRTAAQWWDVLYPTLLAVREQDAACRQLVNGGAQAVVRELADNSDLDNFRGTKHVFLPRYTRLSTDDLNGVLSINPRKDLRQILDVVSTHFKVLHRAYRFHAHSEDLAQGMDFGQFMRFCVQAKIVEPGVVDRTHLHRIFNAAAGHSPGDEGECRRHLRMGPTEWVQALVRMAFLKYAEEDAGLAIAARLELLIERCVAVHCAYPERGSQLFQTIRSVEIQQVIDKYRDLLTDVFNRYCTGAAYPPQLHEGEWKLLLMNCSLVDSTFTHNAVSQVFQHAQDVDDTEDCDQTMMLPEFLDGLVLVAMFKHPAPYVSLAERLDQFLVVNVLVPLRFKFER
;
A
#
# COMPACT_ATOMS: atom_id res chain seq x y z
N ASN A 1 5.41 27.16 -16.05
CA ASN A 1 5.63 27.86 -17.33
C ASN A 1 4.48 27.65 -18.32
N MET A 2 3.23 27.91 -17.93
CA MET A 2 2.16 28.10 -18.93
C MET A 2 2.35 29.49 -19.55
N LYS A 3 2.21 29.63 -20.87
CA LYS A 3 2.21 30.96 -21.50
C LYS A 3 0.94 31.69 -21.06
N GLN A 4 0.99 33.02 -20.95
CA GLN A 4 -0.16 33.84 -20.55
C GLN A 4 -1.44 33.48 -21.33
N LYS A 5 -1.30 33.21 -22.63
CA LYS A 5 -2.39 32.79 -23.52
C LYS A 5 -3.04 31.46 -23.10
N ASP A 6 -2.26 30.49 -22.63
CA ASP A 6 -2.76 29.19 -22.17
C ASP A 6 -3.48 29.34 -20.83
N TYR A 7 -3.02 30.28 -20.01
CA TYR A 7 -3.64 30.64 -18.75
C TYR A 7 -4.99 31.31 -18.94
N ASP A 8 -5.07 32.31 -19.83
CA ASP A 8 -6.32 33.00 -20.15
C ASP A 8 -7.35 32.01 -20.71
N LEU A 9 -6.89 31.04 -21.51
CA LEU A 9 -7.73 29.95 -22.03
C LEU A 9 -8.22 29.03 -20.91
N LEU A 10 -7.35 28.62 -19.99
CA LEU A 10 -7.72 27.79 -18.84
C LEU A 10 -8.72 28.51 -17.93
N HIS A 11 -8.45 29.78 -17.60
CA HIS A 11 -9.33 30.62 -16.79
C HIS A 11 -10.71 30.79 -17.45
N LYS A 12 -10.76 31.03 -18.76
CA LYS A 12 -12.01 31.10 -19.52
C LYS A 12 -12.79 29.78 -19.49
N ARG A 13 -12.11 28.63 -19.66
CA ARG A 13 -12.73 27.30 -19.58
C ARG A 13 -13.27 27.02 -18.18
N MET A 14 -12.50 27.32 -17.14
CA MET A 14 -12.93 27.10 -15.77
C MET A 14 -14.11 27.99 -15.37
N ARG A 15 -14.14 29.26 -15.79
CA ARG A 15 -15.31 30.13 -15.57
C ARG A 15 -16.55 29.59 -16.28
N ALA A 16 -16.41 29.13 -17.53
CA ALA A 16 -17.53 28.52 -18.27
C ALA A 16 -18.06 27.26 -17.56
N GLU A 17 -17.16 26.43 -17.05
CA GLU A 17 -17.53 25.23 -16.29
C GLU A 17 -18.18 25.59 -14.94
N SER A 18 -17.77 26.70 -14.31
CA SER A 18 -18.34 27.14 -13.01
C SER A 18 -19.79 27.55 -13.18
N VAL A 19 -20.05 28.36 -14.22
CA VAL A 19 -21.40 28.75 -14.62
C VAL A 19 -22.25 27.52 -14.97
N ARG A 20 -21.69 26.52 -15.67
CA ARG A 20 -22.40 25.28 -16.00
C ARG A 20 -22.79 24.50 -14.74
N LEU A 21 -21.85 24.29 -13.82
CA LEU A 21 -22.10 23.58 -12.57
C LEU A 21 -23.11 24.30 -11.68
N GLN A 22 -23.04 25.63 -11.63
CA GLN A 22 -24.01 26.45 -10.89
C GLN A 22 -25.43 26.29 -11.47
N ALA A 23 -25.58 26.37 -12.80
CA ALA A 23 -26.86 26.16 -13.46
C ALA A 23 -27.42 24.75 -13.22
N GLU A 24 -26.59 23.70 -13.31
CA GLU A 24 -26.99 22.33 -12.98
C GLU A 24 -27.45 22.19 -11.52
N LEU A 25 -26.76 22.83 -10.58
CA LEU A 25 -27.13 22.88 -9.17
C LEU A 25 -28.49 23.54 -8.94
N GLU A 26 -28.75 24.66 -9.62
CA GLU A 26 -30.03 25.35 -9.53
C GLU A 26 -31.18 24.46 -10.07
N VAL A 27 -30.99 23.81 -11.22
CA VAL A 27 -31.97 22.87 -11.79
C VAL A 27 -32.24 21.69 -10.83
N MET A 28 -31.20 21.09 -10.25
CA MET A 28 -31.39 19.99 -9.29
C MET A 28 -32.11 20.45 -8.02
N ARG A 29 -31.86 21.67 -7.55
CA ARG A 29 -32.55 22.25 -6.38
C ARG A 29 -34.02 22.53 -6.69
N THR A 30 -34.36 23.05 -7.87
CA THR A 30 -35.75 23.24 -8.28
C THR A 30 -36.47 21.91 -8.46
N GLU A 31 -35.84 20.91 -9.10
CA GLU A 31 -36.43 19.57 -9.22
C GLU A 31 -36.69 18.92 -7.85
N LEU A 32 -35.79 19.11 -6.90
CA LEU A 32 -35.96 18.59 -5.54
C LEU A 32 -37.12 19.30 -4.82
N ALA A 33 -37.28 20.61 -5.01
CA ALA A 33 -38.40 21.37 -4.45
C ALA A 33 -39.75 20.88 -5.01
N ASP A 34 -39.83 20.61 -6.31
CA ASP A 34 -41.03 20.10 -6.96
C ASP A 34 -41.33 18.65 -6.56
N LYS A 35 -40.30 17.79 -6.52
CA LYS A 35 -40.42 16.36 -6.11
C LYS A 35 -40.66 16.17 -4.61
N ALA A 36 -40.39 17.19 -3.78
CA ALA A 36 -40.67 17.14 -2.34
C ALA A 36 -42.18 17.04 -2.04
N VAL A 37 -43.04 17.42 -3.00
CA VAL A 37 -44.51 17.36 -2.87
C VAL A 37 -45.07 15.97 -3.19
N MET A 38 -44.32 15.10 -3.91
CA MET A 38 -44.90 13.90 -4.55
C MET A 38 -44.08 12.60 -4.48
N SER A 39 -42.86 12.58 -3.90
CA SER A 39 -41.94 11.42 -4.06
C SER A 39 -41.64 10.61 -2.78
N THR A 40 -41.29 9.34 -2.98
CA THR A 40 -40.86 8.40 -1.94
C THR A 40 -39.50 8.79 -1.35
N THR A 41 -39.28 8.51 -0.06
CA THR A 41 -38.09 8.89 0.73
C THR A 41 -36.75 8.48 0.07
N LYS A 42 -36.73 7.43 -0.75
CA LYS A 42 -35.51 6.92 -1.41
C LYS A 42 -35.02 7.84 -2.53
N ALA A 43 -35.91 8.28 -3.43
CA ALA A 43 -35.55 9.16 -4.54
C ALA A 43 -35.01 10.50 -4.02
N ARG A 44 -35.65 11.03 -2.96
CA ARG A 44 -35.21 12.26 -2.28
C ARG A 44 -33.79 12.17 -1.72
N ARG A 45 -33.42 11.03 -1.10
CA ARG A 45 -32.05 10.82 -0.57
C ARG A 45 -31.00 10.77 -1.68
N THR A 46 -31.30 10.10 -2.79
CA THR A 46 -30.38 10.04 -3.94
C THR A 46 -30.15 11.43 -4.55
N THR A 47 -31.22 12.21 -4.77
CA THR A 47 -31.11 13.57 -5.30
C THR A 47 -30.34 14.50 -4.35
N LEU A 48 -30.57 14.42 -3.03
CA LEU A 48 -29.81 15.19 -2.05
C LEU A 48 -28.31 14.87 -2.04
N SER A 49 -27.94 13.60 -2.20
CA SER A 49 -26.53 13.17 -2.29
C SER A 49 -25.84 13.78 -3.52
N LEU A 50 -26.51 13.76 -4.67
CA LEU A 50 -25.99 14.34 -5.92
C LEU A 50 -25.80 15.86 -5.81
N ILE A 51 -26.74 16.58 -5.17
CA ILE A 51 -26.60 18.02 -4.90
C ILE A 51 -25.36 18.30 -4.04
N HIS A 52 -25.14 17.54 -2.96
CA HIS A 52 -23.97 17.73 -2.09
C HIS A 52 -22.63 17.44 -2.80
N GLN A 53 -22.60 16.46 -3.71
CA GLN A 53 -21.41 16.17 -4.50
C GLN A 53 -21.09 17.33 -5.46
N ARG A 54 -22.11 17.87 -6.11
CA ARG A 54 -21.98 18.98 -7.07
C ARG A 54 -21.65 20.30 -6.38
N ASP A 55 -22.22 20.58 -5.22
CA ASP A 55 -21.87 21.76 -4.39
C ASP A 55 -20.39 21.73 -3.99
N ARG A 56 -19.85 20.55 -3.63
CA ARG A 56 -18.42 20.37 -3.33
C ARG A 56 -17.54 20.62 -4.55
N ALA A 57 -17.91 20.11 -5.72
CA ALA A 57 -17.16 20.33 -6.96
C ALA A 57 -17.13 21.81 -7.34
N TYR A 58 -18.29 22.49 -7.28
CA TYR A 58 -18.41 23.94 -7.51
C TYR A 58 -17.52 24.74 -6.55
N GLY A 59 -17.61 24.45 -5.24
CA GLY A 59 -16.81 25.16 -4.23
C GLY A 59 -15.30 24.98 -4.37
N GLN A 60 -14.82 23.82 -4.85
CA GLN A 60 -13.40 23.65 -5.15
C GLN A 60 -12.97 24.44 -6.39
N MET A 61 -13.82 24.50 -7.41
CA MET A 61 -13.51 25.21 -8.64
C MET A 61 -13.46 26.73 -8.43
N GLU A 62 -14.35 27.28 -7.61
CA GLU A 62 -14.33 28.70 -7.20
C GLU A 62 -13.04 29.07 -6.45
N LYS A 63 -12.51 28.17 -5.60
CA LYS A 63 -11.21 28.40 -4.93
C LYS A 63 -10.05 28.48 -5.91
N VAL A 64 -10.04 27.60 -6.92
CA VAL A 64 -9.00 27.64 -7.96
C VAL A 64 -9.16 28.89 -8.81
N LEU A 65 -10.38 29.29 -9.19
CA LEU A 65 -10.62 30.56 -9.89
C LEU A 65 -10.13 31.77 -9.10
N ALA A 66 -10.44 31.86 -7.80
CA ALA A 66 -9.98 32.94 -6.94
C ALA A 66 -8.44 33.00 -6.83
N TYR A 67 -7.78 31.83 -6.79
CA TYR A 67 -6.32 31.77 -6.86
C TYR A 67 -5.80 32.28 -8.20
N LEU A 68 -6.44 31.90 -9.30
CA LEU A 68 -6.02 32.31 -10.63
C LEU A 68 -6.19 33.83 -10.84
N GLU A 69 -7.29 34.40 -10.35
CA GLU A 69 -7.57 35.84 -10.42
C GLU A 69 -6.55 36.67 -9.63
N ARG A 70 -6.12 36.20 -8.45
CA ARG A 70 -5.05 36.84 -7.69
C ARG A 70 -3.71 36.82 -8.43
N TRP A 71 -3.41 35.71 -9.11
CA TRP A 71 -2.17 35.58 -9.87
C TRP A 71 -2.16 36.50 -11.11
N LEU A 72 -3.30 36.67 -11.78
CA LEU A 72 -3.45 37.58 -12.94
C LEU A 72 -3.26 39.07 -12.59
N GLN A 73 -3.40 39.45 -11.31
CA GLN A 73 -3.28 40.85 -10.90
C GLN A 73 -1.82 41.33 -10.79
N GLY A 74 -0.86 40.46 -10.45
CA GLY A 74 0.60 40.74 -10.33
C GLY A 74 1.05 41.92 -9.42
N PRO A 75 2.30 41.97 -8.90
CA PRO A 75 3.14 40.91 -8.32
C PRO A 75 3.50 41.14 -6.82
N GLU A 76 3.88 40.07 -6.12
CA GLU A 76 5.17 39.98 -5.41
C GLU A 76 5.63 38.50 -5.44
N PRO A 77 6.60 38.13 -6.30
CA PRO A 77 7.39 36.93 -6.07
C PRO A 77 8.40 37.24 -4.95
N PRO A 78 8.69 36.29 -4.04
CA PRO A 78 9.69 36.49 -3.02
C PRO A 78 11.06 36.77 -3.67
N THR A 79 11.66 37.90 -3.32
CA THR A 79 12.91 38.45 -3.89
C THR A 79 14.15 37.57 -3.73
N HIS A 80 14.07 36.44 -3.03
CA HIS A 80 15.20 35.55 -2.77
C HIS A 80 15.47 34.48 -3.85
N LEU A 81 14.62 34.31 -4.87
CA LEU A 81 14.76 33.22 -5.86
C LEU A 81 15.31 33.64 -7.23
N ALA A 82 15.28 34.93 -7.59
CA ALA A 82 15.68 35.38 -8.93
C ALA A 82 17.22 35.34 -9.17
N GLY A 83 18.02 35.44 -8.10
CA GLY A 83 19.49 35.40 -8.20
C GLY A 83 20.08 34.02 -8.48
N LEU A 84 19.31 32.95 -8.27
CA LEU A 84 19.75 31.55 -8.45
C LEU A 84 19.64 31.09 -9.91
N ALA A 85 18.58 31.47 -10.62
CA ALA A 85 18.37 31.06 -12.01
C ALA A 85 19.45 31.61 -12.96
N ALA A 86 19.93 32.83 -12.70
CA ALA A 86 20.96 33.48 -13.52
C ALA A 86 22.36 32.86 -13.35
N LYS A 87 22.73 32.45 -12.12
CA LYS A 87 24.03 31.80 -11.83
C LYS A 87 24.08 30.34 -12.24
N SER A 88 22.95 29.63 -12.20
CA SER A 88 22.86 28.25 -12.67
C SER A 88 22.93 28.16 -14.20
N ALA A 89 22.35 29.12 -14.93
CA ALA A 89 22.39 29.17 -16.40
C ALA A 89 23.81 29.41 -16.95
N GLU A 90 24.66 30.17 -16.26
CA GLU A 90 26.06 30.41 -16.65
C GLU A 90 26.93 29.14 -16.56
N MET A 91 26.58 28.19 -15.69
CA MET A 91 27.33 26.94 -15.49
C MET A 91 26.89 25.77 -16.38
N VAL A 92 25.70 25.86 -17.01
CA VAL A 92 25.13 24.79 -17.86
C VAL A 92 25.76 24.73 -19.26
N ASN A 93 26.48 25.78 -19.69
CA ASN A 93 27.08 25.85 -21.03
C ASN A 93 28.46 25.16 -21.18
N ALA A 94 28.95 24.43 -20.19
CA ALA A 94 30.23 23.71 -20.26
C ALA A 94 30.03 22.23 -20.61
N SER A 95 30.66 21.76 -21.68
CA SER A 95 30.62 20.36 -22.15
C SER A 95 31.30 19.41 -21.16
N ALA A 96 30.51 18.45 -20.64
CA ALA A 96 30.82 17.47 -19.59
C ALA A 96 31.14 18.05 -18.20
N PRO A 97 30.58 17.48 -17.10
CA PRO A 97 30.92 17.93 -15.75
C PRO A 97 32.40 17.63 -15.48
N THR A 98 33.21 18.69 -15.37
CA THR A 98 34.59 18.58 -14.89
C THR A 98 34.58 18.26 -13.39
N GLU A 99 35.62 17.60 -12.88
CA GLU A 99 35.82 17.38 -11.44
C GLU A 99 35.56 18.65 -10.62
N GLN A 100 36.03 19.79 -11.13
CA GLN A 100 35.85 21.09 -10.50
C GLN A 100 34.39 21.55 -10.42
N SER A 101 33.56 21.20 -11.40
CA SER A 101 32.11 21.51 -11.39
C SER A 101 31.35 20.64 -10.39
N VAL A 102 31.72 19.37 -10.26
CA VAL A 102 31.15 18.43 -9.27
C VAL A 102 31.54 18.84 -7.85
N LEU A 103 32.80 19.19 -7.62
CA LEU A 103 33.29 19.67 -6.33
C LEU A 103 32.65 21.00 -5.92
N LYS A 104 32.41 21.88 -6.89
CA LYS A 104 31.72 23.16 -6.63
C LYS A 104 30.27 22.94 -6.22
N TRP A 105 29.58 21.98 -6.84
CA TRP A 105 28.22 21.59 -6.44
C TRP A 105 28.20 20.91 -5.07
N LEU A 106 29.05 19.90 -4.84
CA LEU A 106 29.15 19.19 -3.55
C LEU A 106 29.42 20.16 -2.39
N ASN A 107 30.41 21.05 -2.54
CA ASN A 107 30.71 22.06 -1.52
C ASN A 107 29.54 23.03 -1.29
N ALA A 108 28.77 23.38 -2.32
CA ALA A 108 27.60 24.25 -2.17
C ALA A 108 26.43 23.55 -1.42
N VAL A 109 26.30 22.23 -1.56
CA VAL A 109 25.33 21.44 -0.78
C VAL A 109 25.82 21.29 0.67
N LEU A 110 27.10 20.99 0.86
CA LEU A 110 27.74 20.88 2.17
C LEU A 110 27.72 22.19 2.96
N ASP A 111 27.93 23.33 2.30
CA ASP A 111 27.86 24.65 2.92
C ASP A 111 26.42 24.95 3.44
N ARG A 112 25.38 24.29 2.91
CA ARG A 112 23.98 24.40 3.37
C ARG A 112 23.61 23.38 4.45
N ALA A 113 24.41 22.33 4.63
CA ALA A 113 24.24 21.28 5.65
C ALA A 113 24.74 21.76 7.03
N HIS A 114 24.24 22.90 7.51
CA HIS A 114 24.68 23.51 8.76
C HIS A 114 24.48 22.54 9.95
N GLY A 115 25.58 22.20 10.64
CA GLY A 115 25.60 21.35 11.84
C GLY A 115 26.20 19.96 11.64
N ILE A 116 26.26 19.45 10.42
CA ILE A 116 26.79 18.10 10.10
C ILE A 116 28.17 18.20 9.45
N TRP A 117 28.40 19.24 8.64
CA TRP A 117 29.68 19.51 8.00
C TRP A 117 30.35 20.77 8.57
N PRO A 118 31.66 20.77 8.87
CA PRO A 118 32.35 21.97 9.34
C PRO A 118 32.32 23.07 8.27
N THR A 119 31.71 24.22 8.58
CA THR A 119 31.46 25.34 7.64
C THR A 119 32.72 25.94 7.00
N ASN A 120 33.91 25.61 7.51
CA ASN A 120 35.19 26.09 7.00
C ASN A 120 35.93 25.08 6.12
N ARG A 121 35.37 23.90 5.86
CA ARG A 121 36.05 22.83 5.13
C ARG A 121 35.43 22.66 3.74
N LYS A 122 36.25 22.81 2.69
CA LYS A 122 35.84 22.56 1.30
C LYS A 122 36.62 21.38 0.74
N LEU A 123 35.92 20.48 0.06
CA LEU A 123 36.51 19.42 -0.75
C LEU A 123 37.30 20.06 -1.89
N LYS A 124 38.60 19.79 -1.95
CA LYS A 124 39.50 20.41 -2.95
C LYS A 124 39.71 19.55 -4.18
N SER A 125 39.46 18.24 -4.07
CA SER A 125 39.55 17.23 -5.14
C SER A 125 38.54 16.11 -4.86
N LEU A 126 38.18 15.31 -5.86
CA LEU A 126 37.42 14.08 -5.64
C LEU A 126 38.28 12.97 -5.00
N ASP A 127 39.60 13.13 -4.97
CA ASP A 127 40.51 12.29 -4.18
C ASP A 127 40.67 12.81 -2.74
N ASP A 128 39.92 13.84 -2.34
CA ASP A 128 39.95 14.37 -0.98
C ASP A 128 39.52 13.27 0.00
N PRO A 129 40.33 12.93 1.02
CA PRO A 129 40.03 11.84 1.95
C PRO A 129 38.74 12.09 2.76
N HIS A 130 38.19 13.31 2.72
CA HIS A 130 36.92 13.65 3.34
C HIS A 130 35.72 13.59 2.38
N LEU A 131 35.90 13.25 1.10
CA LEU A 131 34.81 13.16 0.12
C LEU A 131 33.67 12.26 0.62
N LEU A 132 34.01 11.10 1.19
CA LEU A 132 33.02 10.15 1.70
C LEU A 132 32.18 10.74 2.85
N LYS A 133 32.83 11.48 3.76
CA LYS A 133 32.14 12.21 4.85
C LYS A 133 31.21 13.28 4.29
N GLY A 134 31.61 13.93 3.20
CA GLY A 134 30.78 14.92 2.51
C GLY A 134 29.56 14.28 1.83
N VAL A 135 29.74 13.15 1.15
CA VAL A 135 28.65 12.44 0.48
C VAL A 135 27.60 11.95 1.48
N VAL A 136 28.01 11.42 2.63
CA VAL A 136 27.08 10.99 3.69
C VAL A 136 26.27 12.17 4.25
N ALA A 137 26.92 13.30 4.54
CA ALA A 137 26.23 14.51 4.99
C ALA A 137 25.23 15.05 3.94
N VAL A 138 25.56 14.93 2.65
CA VAL A 138 24.66 15.29 1.54
C VAL A 138 23.44 14.35 1.48
N LEU A 139 23.63 13.05 1.69
CA LEU A 139 22.53 12.07 1.68
C LEU A 139 21.57 12.27 2.87
N GLU A 140 22.10 12.56 4.06
CA GLU A 140 21.27 12.88 5.23
C GLU A 140 20.42 14.16 5.03
N VAL A 141 20.97 15.16 4.34
CA VAL A 141 20.24 16.40 4.03
C VAL A 141 19.19 16.22 2.94
N LEU A 142 19.48 15.40 1.92
CA LEU A 142 18.60 15.21 0.77
C LEU A 142 17.49 14.18 1.03
N ALA A 143 17.65 13.28 2.00
CA ALA A 143 16.67 12.24 2.30
C ALA A 143 16.57 11.92 3.81
N PRO A 144 16.12 12.88 4.65
CA PRO A 144 16.11 12.73 6.11
C PRO A 144 15.15 11.65 6.64
N GLU A 145 14.15 11.25 5.86
CA GLU A 145 13.11 10.27 6.28
C GLU A 145 13.41 8.82 5.89
N THR A 146 14.41 8.57 5.02
CA THR A 146 14.79 7.21 4.58
C THR A 146 15.89 6.57 5.43
N VAL A 147 16.42 7.28 6.41
CA VAL A 147 17.49 6.80 7.29
C VAL A 147 16.93 6.57 8.70
N HIS A 148 16.07 5.55 8.84
CA HIS A 148 15.68 5.03 10.16
C HIS A 148 16.53 3.80 10.49
N PHE A 149 17.55 3.98 11.34
CA PHE A 149 18.35 2.87 11.87
C PHE A 149 17.67 2.24 13.09
N ASP A 150 17.63 0.90 13.11
CA ASP A 150 17.06 0.07 14.17
C ASP A 150 17.58 0.49 15.57
N PRO A 151 16.71 0.96 16.48
CA PRO A 151 17.12 1.39 17.82
C PRO A 151 17.56 0.23 18.73
N ASN A 152 17.32 -1.04 18.36
CA ASN A 152 17.72 -2.20 19.14
C ASN A 152 19.08 -2.80 18.73
N SER A 153 19.68 -2.29 17.65
CA SER A 153 21.06 -2.65 17.30
C SER A 153 22.04 -1.97 18.26
N ASN A 154 22.34 -2.65 19.37
CA ASN A 154 23.34 -2.24 20.35
C ASN A 154 24.72 -1.93 19.71
N ARG A 155 24.97 -2.45 18.51
CA ARG A 155 26.20 -2.25 17.72
C ARG A 155 26.24 -0.90 16.99
N VAL A 156 25.09 -0.38 16.54
CA VAL A 156 24.99 0.93 15.85
C VAL A 156 24.91 2.07 16.86
N HIS A 157 24.26 1.88 18.01
CA HIS A 157 24.34 2.83 19.11
C HIS A 157 25.78 2.96 19.65
N THR A 158 26.51 1.84 19.73
CA THR A 158 27.95 1.84 20.05
C THR A 158 28.76 2.59 18.99
N ALA A 159 28.52 2.36 17.69
CA ALA A 159 29.19 3.11 16.62
C ALA A 159 28.87 4.62 16.66
N ARG A 160 27.62 4.99 16.96
CA ARG A 160 27.18 6.38 17.11
C ARG A 160 27.83 7.06 18.32
N MET A 161 27.99 6.34 19.44
CA MET A 161 28.70 6.81 20.62
C MET A 161 30.21 6.90 20.40
N SER A 162 30.81 5.96 19.64
CA SER A 162 32.21 6.00 19.23
C SER A 162 32.54 7.11 18.22
N MET A 163 31.55 7.61 17.46
CA MET A 163 31.71 8.74 16.52
C MET A 163 31.56 10.12 17.19
N LEU A 164 30.99 10.20 18.39
CA LEU A 164 30.75 11.46 19.11
C LEU A 164 31.92 11.88 20.03
N GLU A 165 32.87 10.98 20.31
CA GLU A 165 34.09 11.31 21.04
C GLU A 165 35.22 11.68 20.06
N SER A 166 35.61 12.96 20.02
CA SER A 166 36.50 13.52 19.00
C SER A 166 37.92 12.93 18.98
N GLU A 167 38.33 12.17 20.00
CA GLU A 167 39.69 11.62 20.11
C GLU A 167 39.87 10.22 19.50
N TYR A 168 38.80 9.51 19.14
CA TYR A 168 38.92 8.17 18.54
C TYR A 168 38.91 8.14 17.01
N LEU A 169 38.55 9.25 16.35
CA LEU A 169 38.43 9.34 14.89
C LEU A 169 39.77 9.43 14.14
N GLU A 170 40.88 9.75 14.83
CA GLU A 170 42.22 9.79 14.22
C GLU A 170 42.87 8.39 14.12
N ASN A 171 42.29 7.37 14.76
CA ASN A 171 42.86 6.02 14.86
C ASN A 171 41.97 4.91 14.26
N LEU A 172 40.94 5.24 13.47
CA LEU A 172 40.16 4.22 12.78
C LEU A 172 41.02 3.55 11.70
N ASP A 173 41.42 2.30 11.96
CA ASP A 173 42.13 1.42 11.04
C ASP A 173 41.36 1.34 9.70
N HIS A 174 42.08 1.52 8.59
CA HIS A 174 41.56 1.39 7.23
C HIS A 174 40.80 0.05 7.02
N LYS A 175 41.16 -1.00 7.77
CA LYS A 175 40.43 -2.28 7.77
C LYS A 175 39.02 -2.19 8.37
N ALA A 176 38.81 -1.36 9.39
CA ALA A 176 37.48 -1.18 10.00
C ALA A 176 36.53 -0.44 9.04
N ILE A 177 37.06 0.54 8.31
CA ILE A 177 36.32 1.30 7.28
C ILE A 177 36.02 0.42 6.07
N ALA A 178 37.00 -0.35 5.59
CA ALA A 178 36.82 -1.33 4.51
C ALA A 178 35.78 -2.40 4.85
N ARG A 179 35.75 -2.85 6.11
CA ARG A 179 34.76 -3.81 6.62
C ARG A 179 33.36 -3.21 6.67
N LEU A 180 33.23 -1.97 7.16
CA LEU A 180 31.95 -1.26 7.20
C LEU A 180 31.37 -1.02 5.79
N ILE A 181 32.24 -0.72 4.82
CA ILE A 181 31.88 -0.58 3.40
C ILE A 181 31.50 -1.93 2.79
N SER A 182 32.24 -3.00 3.09
CA SER A 182 31.91 -4.36 2.65
C SER A 182 30.58 -4.85 3.23
N GLU A 183 30.27 -4.49 4.47
CA GLU A 183 29.03 -4.84 5.16
C GLU A 183 27.86 -4.02 4.58
N SER A 184 28.03 -2.71 4.38
CA SER A 184 27.00 -1.83 3.78
C SER A 184 26.75 -2.14 2.29
N LEU A 185 27.77 -2.51 1.51
CA LEU A 185 27.63 -2.93 0.11
C LEU A 185 27.10 -4.36 -0.02
N GLY A 186 27.38 -5.21 0.97
CA GLY A 186 26.78 -6.55 1.10
C GLY A 186 25.29 -6.48 1.42
N GLU A 187 24.87 -5.54 2.26
CA GLU A 187 23.45 -5.22 2.53
C GLU A 187 22.74 -4.68 1.27
N LEU A 188 23.46 -4.01 0.36
CA LEU A 188 22.95 -3.56 -0.94
C LEU A 188 23.05 -4.60 -2.08
N GLY A 189 23.52 -5.82 -1.79
CA GLY A 189 23.53 -6.94 -2.74
C GLY A 189 24.52 -6.83 -3.91
N VAL A 190 25.56 -5.99 -3.79
CA VAL A 190 26.62 -5.90 -4.82
C VAL A 190 27.54 -7.13 -4.71
N PRO A 191 27.72 -7.95 -5.77
CA PRO A 191 28.58 -9.12 -5.67
C PRO A 191 30.05 -8.68 -5.56
N LEU A 192 30.65 -8.86 -4.39
CA LEU A 192 32.08 -8.61 -4.09
C LEU A 192 33.04 -9.59 -4.80
N GLY A 193 32.57 -10.42 -5.73
CA GLY A 193 33.36 -11.46 -6.40
C GLY A 193 34.54 -10.98 -7.26
N ALA A 194 34.80 -9.67 -7.31
CA ALA A 194 35.93 -9.07 -8.04
C ALA A 194 36.89 -8.26 -7.15
N LEU A 195 36.65 -8.15 -5.84
CA LEU A 195 37.54 -7.42 -4.93
C LEU A 195 38.31 -8.43 -4.06
N THR A 196 39.60 -8.57 -4.33
CA THR A 196 40.47 -9.36 -3.46
C THR A 196 40.80 -8.57 -2.19
N GLU A 197 41.13 -9.25 -1.08
CA GLU A 197 41.66 -8.59 0.12
C GLU A 197 42.85 -7.65 -0.18
N GLN A 198 43.57 -7.93 -1.28
CA GLN A 198 44.71 -7.14 -1.75
C GLN A 198 44.29 -5.79 -2.37
N ASP A 199 43.12 -5.70 -3.00
CA ASP A 199 42.56 -4.45 -3.55
C ASP A 199 42.05 -3.51 -2.44
N LEU A 200 41.57 -4.08 -1.34
CA LEU A 200 41.17 -3.35 -0.14
C LEU A 200 42.37 -2.89 0.70
N ALA A 201 43.45 -3.68 0.73
CA ALA A 201 44.67 -3.35 1.46
C ALA A 201 45.55 -2.28 0.76
N THR A 202 45.42 -2.11 -0.56
CA THR A 202 46.24 -1.19 -1.36
C THR A 202 45.59 0.17 -1.61
N GLY A 203 44.34 0.37 -1.17
CA GLY A 203 43.63 1.66 -1.30
C GLY A 203 43.22 2.00 -2.74
N THR A 204 43.35 1.07 -3.69
CA THR A 204 43.01 1.27 -5.11
C THR A 204 41.55 0.95 -5.41
N ILE A 205 40.62 1.38 -4.56
CA ILE A 205 39.22 1.49 -4.99
C ILE A 205 39.19 2.67 -5.97
N SER A 206 39.11 2.38 -7.27
CA SER A 206 39.08 3.43 -8.28
C SER A 206 37.94 4.41 -7.97
N PRO A 207 38.18 5.73 -7.91
CA PRO A 207 37.13 6.76 -7.78
C PRO A 207 36.00 6.59 -8.81
N LYS A 208 36.27 5.89 -9.92
CA LYS A 208 35.30 5.50 -10.96
C LYS A 208 34.15 4.60 -10.47
N LEU A 209 34.32 3.83 -9.40
CA LEU A 209 33.26 3.00 -8.81
C LEU A 209 32.28 3.82 -7.95
N LEU A 210 32.75 4.90 -7.32
CA LEU A 210 31.91 5.87 -6.60
C LEU A 210 31.27 6.90 -7.56
N LEU A 211 31.87 7.09 -8.73
CA LEU A 211 31.33 7.94 -9.80
C LEU A 211 29.99 7.44 -10.34
N PHE A 212 29.71 6.13 -10.35
CA PHE A 212 28.46 5.63 -10.94
C PHE A 212 27.22 6.01 -10.11
N PRO A 213 27.19 5.80 -8.78
CA PRO A 213 26.06 6.25 -7.95
C PRO A 213 25.96 7.78 -7.86
N LEU A 214 27.10 8.48 -7.80
CA LEU A 214 27.12 9.95 -7.72
C LEU A 214 26.75 10.61 -9.04
N ALA A 215 27.18 10.08 -10.19
CA ALA A 215 26.78 10.54 -11.52
C ALA A 215 25.32 10.21 -11.80
N PHE A 216 24.82 9.07 -11.32
CA PHE A 216 23.40 8.71 -11.39
C PHE A 216 22.55 9.70 -10.58
N LEU A 217 22.91 9.99 -9.32
CA LEU A 217 22.23 11.01 -8.52
C LEU A 217 22.34 12.40 -9.17
N PHE A 218 23.52 12.78 -9.66
CA PHE A 218 23.74 14.06 -10.36
C PHE A 218 22.87 14.19 -11.63
N GLU A 219 22.81 13.16 -12.48
CA GLU A 219 21.97 13.11 -13.68
C GLU A 219 20.48 13.14 -13.34
N CYS A 220 20.04 12.43 -12.29
CA CYS A 220 18.65 12.42 -11.83
C CYS A 220 18.17 13.78 -11.28
N PHE A 221 19.08 14.62 -10.80
CA PHE A 221 18.72 15.90 -10.16
C PHE A 221 19.04 17.16 -10.98
N CYS A 222 19.80 17.09 -12.08
CA CYS A 222 20.36 18.29 -12.73
C CYS A 222 20.07 18.54 -14.23
N ARG A 223 19.25 17.76 -14.97
CA ARG A 223 18.93 18.09 -16.38
C ARG A 223 17.55 18.74 -16.59
N PRO A 224 17.50 19.83 -17.39
CA PRO A 224 16.48 19.99 -18.43
C PRO A 224 17.11 20.22 -19.83
N GLU A 225 16.45 19.63 -20.86
CA GLU A 225 16.54 19.80 -22.34
C GLU A 225 17.73 20.62 -22.93
N LYS A 226 18.64 20.10 -23.79
CA LYS A 226 18.44 19.59 -25.17
C LYS A 226 19.69 18.87 -25.74
N GLU A 227 19.50 18.22 -26.89
CA GLU A 227 20.34 17.26 -27.65
C GLU A 227 21.83 17.60 -27.89
N ALA A 228 22.71 16.61 -27.68
CA ALA A 228 24.04 16.43 -28.29
C ALA A 228 24.42 14.92 -28.27
N PRO A 229 25.38 14.46 -29.10
CA PRO A 229 25.28 13.21 -29.85
C PRO A 229 25.45 11.94 -29.00
N VAL A 230 24.55 10.97 -29.20
CA VAL A 230 24.62 9.63 -28.63
C VAL A 230 25.54 8.76 -29.50
N PRO A 231 26.48 7.98 -28.92
CA PRO A 231 27.13 6.90 -29.66
C PRO A 231 26.13 5.79 -29.94
N ASN A 232 25.85 5.55 -31.23
CA ASN A 232 25.04 4.47 -31.83
C ASN A 232 24.59 3.33 -30.87
N ILE A 233 23.49 3.54 -30.16
CA ILE A 233 22.60 2.48 -29.68
C ILE A 233 21.19 2.98 -29.96
N ILE A 234 20.41 2.17 -30.67
CA ILE A 234 19.14 2.53 -31.30
C ILE A 234 18.13 2.94 -30.22
N PHE A 235 17.89 4.25 -30.11
CA PHE A 235 16.75 4.87 -29.40
C PHE A 235 15.92 5.61 -30.44
N GLU A 236 15.21 4.87 -31.28
CA GLU A 236 14.19 5.44 -32.14
C GLU A 236 12.84 4.94 -31.58
N ASP A 237 11.90 5.86 -31.36
CA ASP A 237 10.48 5.62 -31.02
C ASP A 237 9.99 5.70 -29.56
N VAL A 238 10.55 6.59 -28.73
CA VAL A 238 9.83 7.08 -27.53
C VAL A 238 9.59 8.59 -27.65
N GLN A 239 8.49 8.97 -28.31
CA GLN A 239 7.97 10.34 -28.21
C GLN A 239 7.06 10.45 -26.98
N LEU A 240 7.57 11.07 -25.91
CA LEU A 240 6.77 11.45 -24.74
C LEU A 240 6.14 12.83 -25.00
N ALA A 241 4.81 12.91 -24.95
CA ALA A 241 4.07 14.16 -25.13
C ALA A 241 4.09 15.06 -23.89
N ASP A 242 4.46 14.54 -22.71
CA ASP A 242 4.58 15.29 -21.45
C ASP A 242 5.67 14.67 -20.53
N GLU A 243 6.48 15.51 -19.88
CA GLU A 243 7.58 15.09 -18.99
C GLU A 243 7.11 14.57 -17.61
N PRO A 244 7.74 13.51 -17.05
CA PRO A 244 7.47 13.01 -15.69
C PRO A 244 7.86 14.02 -14.60
N ARG A 245 6.94 14.31 -13.67
CA ARG A 245 7.12 15.29 -12.58
C ARG A 245 7.20 14.69 -11.18
N THR A 246 6.96 13.39 -11.04
CA THR A 246 6.98 12.68 -9.76
C THR A 246 7.81 11.42 -9.84
N ALA A 247 8.34 10.94 -8.70
CA ALA A 247 9.09 9.69 -8.63
C ALA A 247 8.30 8.48 -9.19
N ALA A 248 6.98 8.47 -9.02
CA ALA A 248 6.10 7.46 -9.59
C ALA A 248 6.04 7.53 -11.13
N GLN A 249 5.94 8.73 -11.70
CA GLN A 249 5.94 8.89 -13.16
C GLN A 249 7.30 8.55 -13.77
N TRP A 250 8.40 8.85 -13.06
CA TRP A 250 9.73 8.41 -13.46
C TRP A 250 9.87 6.88 -13.40
N TRP A 251 9.32 6.25 -12.36
CA TRP A 251 9.28 4.79 -12.26
C TRP A 251 8.47 4.16 -13.38
N ASP A 252 7.30 4.71 -13.72
CA ASP A 252 6.45 4.21 -14.81
C ASP A 252 7.12 4.33 -16.19
N VAL A 253 8.02 5.30 -16.37
CA VAL A 253 8.82 5.50 -17.61
C VAL A 253 10.06 4.61 -17.63
N LEU A 254 10.77 4.48 -16.51
CA LEU A 254 12.02 3.72 -16.44
C LEU A 254 11.80 2.21 -16.29
N TYR A 255 10.72 1.78 -15.65
CA TYR A 255 10.45 0.37 -15.34
C TYR A 255 10.31 -0.51 -16.60
N PRO A 256 9.59 -0.11 -17.66
CA PRO A 256 9.55 -0.87 -18.92
C PRO A 256 10.92 -1.01 -19.58
N THR A 257 11.75 0.04 -19.53
CA THR A 257 13.12 0.06 -20.07
C THR A 257 14.05 -0.84 -19.26
N LEU A 258 13.96 -0.79 -17.92
CA LEU A 258 14.68 -1.70 -17.03
C LEU A 258 14.24 -3.15 -17.23
N LEU A 259 12.96 -3.40 -17.53
CA LEU A 259 12.45 -4.73 -17.91
C LEU A 259 13.04 -5.21 -19.26
N ALA A 260 13.12 -4.32 -20.25
CA ALA A 260 13.69 -4.63 -21.56
C ALA A 260 15.20 -4.93 -21.48
N VAL A 261 15.95 -4.15 -20.68
CA VAL A 261 17.38 -4.38 -20.40
C VAL A 261 17.58 -5.68 -19.61
N ARG A 262 16.68 -5.99 -18.67
CA ARG A 262 16.64 -7.27 -17.95
C ARG A 262 16.40 -8.45 -18.89
N GLU A 263 15.69 -8.33 -20.00
CA GLU A 263 15.50 -9.47 -20.90
C GLU A 263 16.72 -9.75 -21.81
N GLN A 264 17.58 -8.75 -22.02
CA GLN A 264 18.69 -8.83 -22.98
C GLN A 264 20.03 -9.29 -22.38
N ASP A 265 20.28 -9.08 -21.08
CA ASP A 265 21.59 -9.39 -20.45
C ASP A 265 21.45 -10.27 -19.19
N ALA A 266 22.25 -11.33 -19.09
CA ALA A 266 22.25 -12.28 -17.97
C ALA A 266 22.84 -11.69 -16.67
N ALA A 267 23.82 -10.78 -16.77
CA ALA A 267 24.41 -10.10 -15.61
C ALA A 267 23.44 -9.07 -15.03
N CYS A 268 22.76 -8.31 -15.89
CA CYS A 268 21.69 -7.40 -15.46
C CYS A 268 20.50 -8.16 -14.85
N ARG A 269 20.17 -9.37 -15.35
CA ARG A 269 19.17 -10.24 -14.71
C ARG A 269 19.51 -10.59 -13.28
N GLN A 270 20.74 -10.98 -12.99
CA GLN A 270 21.15 -11.34 -11.64
C GLN A 270 21.14 -10.14 -10.70
N LEU A 271 21.62 -8.97 -11.16
CA LEU A 271 21.67 -7.75 -10.35
C LEU A 271 20.28 -7.18 -10.04
N VAL A 272 19.39 -7.14 -11.04
CA VAL A 272 18.01 -6.69 -10.89
C VAL A 272 17.20 -7.68 -10.06
N ASN A 273 17.39 -8.99 -10.25
CA ASN A 273 16.69 -9.99 -9.43
C ASN A 273 17.19 -10.00 -7.98
N GLY A 274 18.49 -9.81 -7.74
CA GLY A 274 19.06 -9.73 -6.39
C GLY A 274 18.61 -8.50 -5.62
N GLY A 275 18.72 -7.31 -6.25
CA GLY A 275 18.24 -6.05 -5.64
C GLY A 275 16.73 -6.02 -5.45
N ALA A 276 15.95 -6.50 -6.42
CA ALA A 276 14.50 -6.59 -6.27
C ALA A 276 14.08 -7.64 -5.22
N GLN A 277 14.80 -8.75 -5.07
CA GLN A 277 14.52 -9.73 -4.02
C GLN A 277 14.88 -9.22 -2.63
N ALA A 278 15.98 -8.48 -2.46
CA ALA A 278 16.37 -7.87 -1.20
C ALA A 278 15.35 -6.81 -0.75
N VAL A 279 15.02 -5.87 -1.65
CA VAL A 279 13.98 -4.85 -1.41
C VAL A 279 12.63 -5.51 -1.14
N VAL A 280 12.24 -6.57 -1.87
CA VAL A 280 10.97 -7.27 -1.63
C VAL A 280 10.98 -8.04 -0.31
N ARG A 281 12.11 -8.59 0.13
CA ARG A 281 12.23 -9.31 1.41
C ARG A 281 12.13 -8.36 2.60
N GLU A 282 12.87 -7.25 2.54
CA GLU A 282 12.87 -6.19 3.55
C GLU A 282 11.54 -5.43 3.61
N LEU A 283 10.88 -5.27 2.45
CA LEU A 283 9.51 -4.79 2.40
C LEU A 283 8.52 -5.82 2.97
N ALA A 284 8.64 -7.11 2.64
CA ALA A 284 7.69 -8.16 3.06
C ALA A 284 7.60 -8.36 4.58
N ASP A 285 8.69 -8.10 5.31
CA ASP A 285 8.78 -8.22 6.76
C ASP A 285 8.16 -7.03 7.51
N ASN A 286 7.81 -5.94 6.82
CA ASN A 286 7.10 -4.80 7.40
C ASN A 286 5.57 -4.96 7.30
N SER A 287 4.89 -4.94 8.45
CA SER A 287 3.42 -5.06 8.59
C SER A 287 2.63 -3.89 7.96
N ASP A 288 3.29 -2.78 7.65
CA ASP A 288 2.68 -1.55 7.13
C ASP A 288 2.57 -1.47 5.59
N LEU A 289 2.93 -2.54 4.88
CA LEU A 289 2.96 -2.57 3.40
C LEU A 289 1.62 -2.28 2.72
N ASP A 290 0.49 -2.56 3.38
CA ASP A 290 -0.84 -2.31 2.81
C ASP A 290 -1.09 -0.82 2.47
N ASN A 291 -0.27 0.09 3.03
CA ASN A 291 -0.33 1.53 2.85
C ASN A 291 0.53 2.07 1.68
N PHE A 292 1.47 1.28 1.16
CA PHE A 292 2.36 1.76 0.09
C PHE A 292 1.70 1.64 -1.29
N ARG A 293 1.45 2.76 -1.99
CA ARG A 293 0.86 2.76 -3.36
C ARG A 293 1.65 1.90 -4.36
N GLY A 294 2.95 1.67 -4.12
CA GLY A 294 3.80 0.82 -4.96
C GLY A 294 3.58 -0.70 -4.79
N THR A 295 2.87 -1.16 -3.75
CA THR A 295 2.63 -2.60 -3.55
C THR A 295 1.89 -3.24 -4.72
N LYS A 296 0.93 -2.54 -5.33
CA LYS A 296 0.25 -3.03 -6.53
C LYS A 296 1.26 -3.31 -7.64
N HIS A 297 2.21 -2.42 -7.90
CA HIS A 297 3.19 -2.62 -8.99
C HIS A 297 4.20 -3.73 -8.70
N VAL A 298 4.55 -3.96 -7.44
CA VAL A 298 5.51 -5.00 -7.02
C VAL A 298 4.88 -6.39 -7.00
N PHE A 299 3.66 -6.50 -6.47
CA PHE A 299 3.03 -7.79 -6.19
C PHE A 299 2.02 -8.22 -7.24
N LEU A 300 1.33 -7.29 -7.93
CA LEU A 300 0.38 -7.65 -8.99
C LEU A 300 0.99 -8.58 -10.05
N PRO A 301 2.25 -8.40 -10.50
CA PRO A 301 2.89 -9.34 -11.42
C PRO A 301 2.94 -10.79 -10.92
N ARG A 302 2.88 -11.03 -9.61
CA ARG A 302 2.80 -12.38 -9.02
C ARG A 302 1.40 -12.99 -9.06
N TYR A 303 0.36 -12.17 -9.23
CA TYR A 303 -1.03 -12.65 -9.35
C TYR A 303 -1.49 -12.67 -10.81
N THR A 304 -0.80 -11.96 -11.71
CA THR A 304 -1.18 -11.80 -13.11
C THR A 304 -0.33 -12.61 -14.10
N ARG A 305 0.55 -13.50 -13.63
CA ARG A 305 1.31 -14.43 -14.48
C ARG A 305 0.46 -15.64 -14.89
N LEU A 306 -0.68 -15.39 -15.49
CA LEU A 306 -1.54 -16.45 -16.03
C LEU A 306 -1.15 -16.68 -17.49
N SER A 307 -0.71 -17.89 -17.85
CA SER A 307 -0.55 -18.27 -19.25
C SER A 307 -1.78 -19.01 -19.76
N THR A 308 -1.95 -19.05 -21.08
CA THR A 308 -3.00 -19.86 -21.71
C THR A 308 -2.79 -21.34 -21.45
N ASP A 309 -1.54 -21.79 -21.34
CA ASP A 309 -1.19 -23.19 -21.10
C ASP A 309 -1.55 -23.63 -19.68
N ASP A 310 -1.44 -22.74 -18.70
CA ASP A 310 -1.86 -23.00 -17.32
C ASP A 310 -3.38 -23.19 -17.18
N LEU A 311 -4.14 -22.59 -18.10
CA LEU A 311 -5.60 -22.68 -18.16
C LEU A 311 -6.10 -23.75 -19.15
N ASN A 312 -5.22 -24.25 -20.01
CA ASN A 312 -5.53 -25.32 -20.95
C ASN A 312 -5.84 -26.62 -20.17
N GLY A 313 -6.97 -27.25 -20.49
CA GLY A 313 -7.47 -28.46 -19.81
C GLY A 313 -8.58 -28.22 -18.79
N VAL A 314 -8.85 -26.98 -18.40
CA VAL A 314 -10.00 -26.63 -17.54
C VAL A 314 -11.22 -26.26 -18.38
N LEU A 315 -10.96 -25.66 -19.53
CA LEU A 315 -11.85 -24.69 -20.11
C LEU A 315 -11.75 -24.75 -21.63
N SER A 316 -12.88 -24.98 -22.31
CA SER A 316 -13.04 -24.77 -23.75
C SER A 316 -13.16 -23.28 -24.06
N ILE A 317 -12.14 -22.52 -23.68
CA ILE A 317 -12.14 -21.07 -23.61
C ILE A 317 -11.44 -20.45 -24.82
N ASN A 318 -11.84 -19.23 -25.18
CA ASN A 318 -11.06 -18.43 -26.13
C ASN A 318 -9.83 -17.85 -25.40
N PRO A 319 -8.63 -18.43 -25.57
CA PRO A 319 -7.55 -18.28 -24.59
C PRO A 319 -7.08 -16.84 -24.44
N ARG A 320 -7.15 -16.03 -25.51
CA ARG A 320 -6.64 -14.66 -25.48
C ARG A 320 -7.64 -13.65 -24.94
N LYS A 321 -8.91 -13.78 -25.33
CA LYS A 321 -9.95 -12.81 -24.93
C LYS A 321 -10.27 -12.96 -23.45
N ASP A 322 -10.46 -14.20 -23.01
CA ASP A 322 -10.88 -14.50 -21.65
C ASP A 322 -9.75 -14.27 -20.65
N LEU A 323 -8.49 -14.51 -21.04
CA LEU A 323 -7.33 -14.22 -20.21
C LEU A 323 -7.22 -12.73 -19.87
N ARG A 324 -7.39 -11.82 -20.84
CA ARG A 324 -7.36 -10.38 -20.55
C ARG A 324 -8.45 -9.97 -19.55
N GLN A 325 -9.66 -10.48 -19.73
CA GLN A 325 -10.77 -10.19 -18.83
C GLN A 325 -10.54 -10.75 -17.43
N ILE A 326 -9.96 -11.97 -17.31
CA ILE A 326 -9.55 -12.53 -16.02
C ILE A 326 -8.52 -11.61 -15.34
N LEU A 327 -7.51 -11.14 -16.08
CA LEU A 327 -6.48 -10.26 -15.54
C LEU A 327 -7.04 -8.91 -15.08
N ASP A 328 -8.03 -8.36 -15.80
CA ASP A 328 -8.73 -7.15 -15.39
C ASP A 328 -9.49 -7.35 -14.07
N VAL A 329 -10.19 -8.48 -13.92
CA VAL A 329 -10.87 -8.85 -12.65
C VAL A 329 -9.86 -9.02 -11.51
N VAL A 330 -8.77 -9.75 -11.74
CA VAL A 330 -7.71 -9.95 -10.73
C VAL A 330 -7.07 -8.61 -10.33
N SER A 331 -6.82 -7.71 -11.28
CA SER A 331 -6.27 -6.37 -11.02
C SER A 331 -7.24 -5.47 -10.24
N THR A 332 -8.54 -5.59 -10.52
CA THR A 332 -9.62 -4.86 -9.84
C THR A 332 -9.75 -5.33 -8.39
N HIS A 333 -9.71 -6.64 -8.14
CA HIS A 333 -9.84 -7.23 -6.81
C HIS A 333 -8.51 -7.56 -6.12
N PHE A 334 -7.38 -7.06 -6.64
CA PHE A 334 -6.04 -7.43 -6.19
C PHE A 334 -5.87 -7.33 -4.67
N LYS A 335 -6.39 -6.27 -4.03
CA LYS A 335 -6.25 -6.09 -2.58
C LYS A 335 -6.97 -7.16 -1.76
N VAL A 336 -8.17 -7.56 -2.19
CA VAL A 336 -8.95 -8.62 -1.53
C VAL A 336 -8.23 -9.96 -1.70
N LEU A 337 -7.83 -10.27 -2.93
CA LEU A 337 -7.11 -11.49 -3.27
C LEU A 337 -5.78 -11.60 -2.53
N HIS A 338 -4.99 -10.53 -2.52
CA HIS A 338 -3.70 -10.47 -1.85
C HIS A 338 -3.82 -10.76 -0.36
N ARG A 339 -4.79 -10.13 0.31
CA ARG A 339 -5.04 -10.35 1.74
C ARG A 339 -5.50 -11.77 2.04
N ALA A 340 -6.46 -12.28 1.27
CA ALA A 340 -6.95 -13.65 1.46
C ALA A 340 -5.82 -14.67 1.27
N TYR A 341 -5.00 -14.52 0.21
CA TYR A 341 -3.83 -15.38 0.02
C TYR A 341 -2.84 -15.27 1.18
N ARG A 342 -2.46 -14.04 1.55
CA ARG A 342 -1.49 -13.79 2.63
C ARG A 342 -1.96 -14.44 3.92
N PHE A 343 -3.20 -14.18 4.32
CA PHE A 343 -3.80 -14.72 5.54
C PHE A 343 -3.72 -16.25 5.59
N HIS A 344 -4.11 -16.93 4.50
CA HIS A 344 -4.16 -18.39 4.50
C HIS A 344 -2.81 -19.07 4.25
N ALA A 345 -1.87 -18.41 3.55
CA ALA A 345 -0.54 -18.95 3.29
C ALA A 345 0.45 -18.77 4.45
N HIS A 346 0.16 -17.88 5.42
CA HIS A 346 1.12 -17.44 6.45
C HIS A 346 1.18 -18.29 7.72
N SER A 347 0.72 -19.54 7.72
CA SER A 347 0.67 -20.29 8.99
C SER A 347 2.01 -20.80 9.54
N GLU A 348 3.19 -20.28 9.13
CA GLU A 348 4.48 -20.34 9.86
C GLU A 348 5.71 -19.89 9.02
N ASP A 349 5.63 -19.88 7.68
CA ASP A 349 6.78 -19.56 6.80
C ASP A 349 6.36 -18.73 5.56
N LEU A 350 6.64 -17.43 5.58
CA LEU A 350 6.37 -16.44 4.53
C LEU A 350 6.87 -16.84 3.12
N ALA A 351 7.90 -17.68 3.05
CA ALA A 351 8.55 -18.04 1.80
C ALA A 351 7.90 -19.24 1.07
N GLN A 352 7.03 -20.01 1.71
CA GLN A 352 6.72 -21.36 1.25
C GLN A 352 5.35 -21.53 0.55
N GLY A 353 4.58 -20.48 0.27
CA GLY A 353 3.30 -20.62 -0.44
C GLY A 353 2.24 -21.46 0.30
N MET A 354 1.10 -21.70 -0.36
CA MET A 354 -0.09 -22.30 0.24
C MET A 354 -0.16 -23.81 0.02
N ASP A 355 -0.14 -24.62 1.08
CA ASP A 355 -0.36 -26.07 0.99
C ASP A 355 -1.85 -26.44 0.81
N PHE A 356 -2.15 -27.72 0.59
CA PHE A 356 -3.53 -28.18 0.38
C PHE A 356 -4.42 -27.97 1.60
N GLY A 357 -3.88 -28.10 2.82
CA GLY A 357 -4.63 -27.90 4.06
C GLY A 357 -5.04 -26.44 4.22
N GLN A 358 -4.12 -25.51 3.96
CA GLN A 358 -4.35 -24.08 3.92
C GLN A 358 -5.36 -23.70 2.83
N PHE A 359 -5.23 -24.25 1.62
CA PHE A 359 -6.18 -24.03 0.52
C PHE A 359 -7.59 -24.55 0.85
N MET A 360 -7.69 -25.72 1.48
CA MET A 360 -8.97 -26.28 1.95
C MET A 360 -9.62 -25.37 3.00
N ARG A 361 -8.84 -24.91 4.00
CA ARG A 361 -9.34 -23.97 5.02
C ARG A 361 -9.86 -22.69 4.38
N PHE A 362 -9.11 -22.13 3.43
CA PHE A 362 -9.55 -20.99 2.63
C PHE A 362 -10.90 -21.26 1.94
N CYS A 363 -11.03 -22.37 1.20
CA CYS A 363 -12.26 -22.67 0.46
C CYS A 363 -13.49 -22.86 1.37
N VAL A 364 -13.30 -23.47 2.55
CA VAL A 364 -14.35 -23.64 3.55
C VAL A 364 -14.73 -22.29 4.18
N GLN A 365 -13.74 -21.47 4.56
CA GLN A 365 -14.00 -20.15 5.13
C GLN A 365 -14.70 -19.24 4.12
N ALA A 366 -14.24 -19.23 2.87
CA ALA A 366 -14.82 -18.49 1.77
C ALA A 366 -16.22 -18.98 1.36
N LYS A 367 -16.75 -20.06 1.97
CA LYS A 367 -18.03 -20.70 1.59
C LYS A 367 -18.08 -21.10 0.11
N ILE A 368 -16.93 -21.51 -0.44
CA ILE A 368 -16.85 -21.99 -1.81
C ILE A 368 -17.32 -23.44 -1.89
N VAL A 369 -17.03 -24.24 -0.86
CA VAL A 369 -17.43 -25.66 -0.73
C VAL A 369 -18.93 -25.76 -0.51
N GLU A 370 -19.61 -26.43 -1.45
CA GLU A 370 -21.05 -26.65 -1.42
C GLU A 370 -21.34 -28.14 -1.70
N PRO A 371 -22.16 -28.81 -0.88
CA PRO A 371 -22.51 -30.21 -1.10
C PRO A 371 -23.10 -30.42 -2.49
N GLY A 372 -22.53 -31.35 -3.25
CA GLY A 372 -22.97 -31.69 -4.61
C GLY A 372 -22.39 -30.83 -5.74
N VAL A 373 -21.86 -29.64 -5.45
CA VAL A 373 -21.27 -28.75 -6.47
C VAL A 373 -19.74 -28.80 -6.41
N VAL A 374 -19.18 -28.49 -5.23
CA VAL A 374 -17.74 -28.40 -5.01
C VAL A 374 -17.41 -29.22 -3.77
N ASP A 375 -16.92 -30.43 -3.98
CA ASP A 375 -16.52 -31.33 -2.90
C ASP A 375 -14.99 -31.36 -2.69
N ARG A 376 -14.56 -32.13 -1.69
CA ARG A 376 -13.13 -32.31 -1.37
C ARG A 376 -12.33 -32.93 -2.52
N THR A 377 -12.93 -33.79 -3.33
CA THR A 377 -12.29 -34.43 -4.48
C THR A 377 -11.99 -33.41 -5.56
N HIS A 378 -12.94 -32.52 -5.85
CA HIS A 378 -12.75 -31.40 -6.77
C HIS A 378 -11.64 -30.46 -6.29
N LEU A 379 -11.65 -30.10 -5.01
CA LEU A 379 -10.59 -29.27 -4.42
C LEU A 379 -9.20 -29.86 -4.58
N HIS A 380 -9.04 -31.17 -4.35
CA HIS A 380 -7.76 -31.85 -4.50
C HIS A 380 -7.29 -31.87 -5.97
N ARG A 381 -8.21 -32.11 -6.91
CA ARG A 381 -7.90 -32.06 -8.35
C ARG A 381 -7.50 -30.65 -8.78
N ILE A 382 -8.20 -29.63 -8.33
CA ILE A 382 -7.93 -28.23 -8.66
C ILE A 382 -6.59 -27.79 -8.07
N PHE A 383 -6.31 -28.13 -6.81
CA PHE A 383 -5.04 -27.86 -6.16
C PHE A 383 -3.86 -28.50 -6.91
N ASN A 384 -3.94 -29.80 -7.21
CA ASN A 384 -2.86 -30.50 -7.90
C ASN A 384 -2.62 -29.93 -9.31
N ALA A 385 -3.70 -29.61 -10.04
CA ALA A 385 -3.58 -29.03 -11.36
C ALA A 385 -2.96 -27.63 -11.34
N ALA A 386 -3.34 -26.79 -10.37
CA ALA A 386 -2.78 -25.45 -10.22
C ALA A 386 -1.33 -25.47 -9.72
N ALA A 387 -0.97 -26.41 -8.84
CA ALA A 387 0.40 -26.62 -8.38
C ALA A 387 1.34 -27.25 -9.44
N GLY A 388 0.87 -27.44 -10.68
CA GLY A 388 1.67 -27.99 -11.78
C GLY A 388 1.93 -29.50 -11.70
N HIS A 389 1.17 -30.24 -10.89
CA HIS A 389 1.36 -31.68 -10.74
C HIS A 389 0.65 -32.45 -11.85
N SER A 390 1.44 -33.11 -12.71
CA SER A 390 0.89 -33.98 -13.76
C SER A 390 0.31 -35.26 -13.16
N PRO A 391 -0.84 -35.77 -13.65
CA PRO A 391 -1.53 -36.93 -13.09
C PRO A 391 -0.77 -38.28 -13.16
N GLY A 392 0.50 -38.29 -13.59
CA GLY A 392 1.36 -39.47 -13.64
C GLY A 392 2.54 -39.49 -12.65
N ASP A 393 2.78 -38.39 -11.92
CA ASP A 393 3.86 -38.35 -10.92
C ASP A 393 3.35 -38.92 -9.57
N GLU A 394 3.40 -40.24 -9.40
CA GLU A 394 3.01 -40.90 -8.14
C GLU A 394 4.11 -40.91 -7.06
N GLY A 395 5.19 -40.14 -7.25
CA GLY A 395 6.33 -40.10 -6.31
C GLY A 395 6.03 -39.40 -4.97
N GLU A 396 6.85 -39.69 -3.96
CA GLU A 396 6.81 -39.15 -2.58
C GLU A 396 6.81 -37.60 -2.47
N CYS A 397 7.01 -36.87 -3.57
CA CYS A 397 7.02 -35.41 -3.63
C CYS A 397 5.64 -34.75 -3.36
N ARG A 398 4.55 -35.51 -3.25
CA ARG A 398 3.21 -34.92 -3.02
C ARG A 398 3.07 -34.17 -1.69
N ARG A 399 3.89 -34.48 -0.68
CA ARG A 399 3.80 -33.85 0.66
C ARG A 399 4.29 -32.41 0.71
N HIS A 400 4.92 -31.93 -0.36
CA HIS A 400 5.52 -30.58 -0.40
C HIS A 400 4.95 -29.69 -1.52
N LEU A 401 3.86 -30.11 -2.17
CA LEU A 401 3.18 -29.27 -3.15
C LEU A 401 2.61 -28.03 -2.45
N ARG A 402 3.06 -26.87 -2.90
CA ARG A 402 2.69 -25.55 -2.38
C ARG A 402 2.35 -24.66 -3.57
N MET A 403 1.24 -23.93 -3.45
CA MET A 403 0.78 -22.98 -4.47
C MET A 403 1.29 -21.58 -4.15
N GLY A 404 2.04 -20.98 -5.06
CA GLY A 404 2.31 -19.56 -5.03
C GLY A 404 1.05 -18.72 -5.30
N PRO A 405 1.16 -17.39 -5.28
CA PRO A 405 0.03 -16.51 -5.57
C PRO A 405 -0.56 -16.74 -6.97
N THR A 406 0.30 -16.99 -7.96
CA THR A 406 -0.11 -17.26 -9.34
C THR A 406 -0.97 -18.51 -9.43
N GLU A 407 -0.47 -19.61 -8.87
CA GLU A 407 -1.12 -20.92 -8.87
C GLU A 407 -2.44 -20.85 -8.08
N TRP A 408 -2.47 -20.11 -6.97
CA TRP A 408 -3.70 -19.89 -6.22
C TRP A 408 -4.76 -19.13 -7.02
N VAL A 409 -4.38 -18.11 -7.81
CA VAL A 409 -5.33 -17.45 -8.73
C VAL A 409 -5.82 -18.41 -9.81
N GLN A 410 -4.96 -19.26 -10.37
CA GLN A 410 -5.38 -20.31 -11.31
C GLN A 410 -6.39 -21.27 -10.66
N ALA A 411 -6.17 -21.64 -9.40
CA ALA A 411 -7.11 -22.44 -8.62
C ALA A 411 -8.45 -21.71 -8.49
N LEU A 412 -8.48 -20.41 -8.16
CA LEU A 412 -9.71 -19.62 -8.09
C LEU A 412 -10.46 -19.57 -9.43
N VAL A 413 -9.77 -19.44 -10.56
CA VAL A 413 -10.40 -19.49 -11.89
C VAL A 413 -11.07 -20.85 -12.12
N ARG A 414 -10.38 -21.95 -11.78
CA ARG A 414 -10.92 -23.32 -11.86
C ARG A 414 -12.13 -23.50 -10.94
N MET A 415 -12.07 -22.94 -9.73
CA MET A 415 -13.17 -22.97 -8.75
C MET A 415 -14.39 -22.20 -9.27
N ALA A 416 -14.18 -21.01 -9.84
CA ALA A 416 -15.25 -20.20 -10.41
C ALA A 416 -15.94 -20.93 -11.57
N PHE A 417 -15.17 -21.60 -12.42
CA PHE A 417 -15.75 -22.41 -13.50
C PHE A 417 -16.66 -23.52 -12.96
N LEU A 418 -16.16 -24.28 -11.98
CA LEU A 418 -16.87 -25.42 -11.41
C LEU A 418 -18.11 -25.00 -10.62
N LYS A 419 -17.97 -24.03 -9.70
CA LYS A 419 -19.05 -23.57 -8.82
C LYS A 419 -20.24 -23.02 -9.60
N TYR A 420 -19.96 -22.29 -10.68
CA TYR A 420 -20.97 -21.64 -11.51
C TYR A 420 -21.21 -22.38 -12.83
N ALA A 421 -20.97 -23.70 -12.86
CA ALA A 421 -21.14 -24.51 -14.06
C ALA A 421 -22.61 -24.66 -14.48
N GLU A 422 -23.51 -24.83 -13.51
CA GLU A 422 -24.95 -25.08 -13.76
C GLU A 422 -25.78 -23.78 -13.76
N GLU A 423 -25.70 -22.99 -12.69
CA GLU A 423 -26.53 -21.78 -12.51
C GLU A 423 -26.24 -20.70 -13.55
N ASP A 424 -24.97 -20.58 -13.95
CA ASP A 424 -24.47 -19.47 -14.78
C ASP A 424 -23.68 -19.98 -15.99
N ALA A 425 -24.15 -21.08 -16.57
CA ALA A 425 -23.53 -21.77 -17.71
C ALA A 425 -23.22 -20.83 -18.91
N GLY A 426 -23.99 -19.75 -19.09
CA GLY A 426 -23.80 -18.77 -20.15
C GLY A 426 -22.82 -17.63 -19.84
N LEU A 427 -22.41 -17.46 -18.58
CA LEU A 427 -21.48 -16.39 -18.20
C LEU A 427 -20.05 -16.72 -18.65
N ALA A 428 -19.34 -15.69 -19.11
CA ALA A 428 -17.90 -15.76 -19.35
C ALA A 428 -17.15 -16.07 -18.05
N ILE A 429 -16.01 -16.76 -18.15
CA ILE A 429 -15.23 -17.18 -16.97
C ILE A 429 -14.82 -16.00 -16.09
N ALA A 430 -14.52 -14.84 -16.69
CA ALA A 430 -14.12 -13.65 -15.95
C ALA A 430 -15.26 -13.15 -15.06
N ALA A 431 -16.50 -13.15 -15.57
CA ALA A 431 -17.68 -12.79 -14.80
C ALA A 431 -17.95 -13.81 -13.68
N ARG A 432 -17.72 -15.11 -13.92
CA ARG A 432 -17.82 -16.14 -12.85
C ARG A 432 -16.75 -15.95 -11.77
N LEU A 433 -15.52 -15.58 -12.16
CA LEU A 433 -14.44 -15.28 -11.23
C LEU A 433 -14.79 -14.05 -10.38
N GLU A 434 -15.31 -13.00 -11.01
CA GLU A 434 -15.79 -11.81 -10.32
C GLU A 434 -16.88 -12.15 -9.31
N LEU A 435 -17.89 -12.95 -9.69
CA LEU A 435 -18.92 -13.45 -8.78
C LEU A 435 -18.35 -14.27 -7.61
N LEU A 436 -17.38 -15.16 -7.88
CA LEU A 436 -16.70 -15.92 -6.82
C LEU A 436 -16.00 -14.97 -5.84
N ILE A 437 -15.28 -13.98 -6.35
CA ILE A 437 -14.57 -13.04 -5.50
C ILE A 437 -15.55 -12.19 -4.70
N GLU A 438 -16.56 -11.60 -5.33
CA GLU A 438 -17.49 -10.68 -4.67
C GLU A 438 -18.43 -11.38 -3.69
N ARG A 439 -18.95 -12.56 -4.04
CA ARG A 439 -19.94 -13.26 -3.21
C ARG A 439 -19.31 -14.20 -2.17
N CYS A 440 -18.12 -14.73 -2.44
CA CYS A 440 -17.47 -15.68 -1.56
C CYS A 440 -16.27 -15.05 -0.85
N VAL A 441 -15.22 -14.69 -1.60
CA VAL A 441 -13.93 -14.28 -1.02
C VAL A 441 -14.04 -12.95 -0.27
N ALA A 442 -14.58 -11.91 -0.90
CA ALA A 442 -14.70 -10.57 -0.32
C ALA A 442 -15.67 -10.53 0.86
N VAL A 443 -16.72 -11.36 0.86
CA VAL A 443 -17.71 -11.38 1.94
C VAL A 443 -17.19 -12.18 3.14
N HIS A 444 -16.57 -13.33 2.90
CA HIS A 444 -16.25 -14.28 3.98
C HIS A 444 -14.77 -14.30 4.40
N CYS A 445 -13.85 -13.82 3.55
CA CYS A 445 -12.42 -13.70 3.85
C CYS A 445 -11.98 -12.25 4.14
N ALA A 446 -12.90 -11.27 4.16
CA ALA A 446 -12.56 -9.89 4.53
C ALA A 446 -12.26 -9.70 6.02
N TYR A 447 -12.55 -10.69 6.86
CA TYR A 447 -12.22 -10.65 8.29
C TYR A 447 -10.81 -11.19 8.48
N PRO A 448 -9.82 -10.34 8.82
CA PRO A 448 -8.44 -10.75 8.79
C PRO A 448 -8.07 -11.76 9.86
N GLU A 449 -8.85 -11.96 10.92
CA GLU A 449 -8.37 -12.77 12.05
C GLU A 449 -9.58 -13.46 12.69
N ARG A 450 -9.63 -14.79 12.65
CA ARG A 450 -10.37 -15.58 13.65
C ARG A 450 -9.32 -16.14 14.60
N GLY A 451 -9.52 -16.00 15.91
CA GLY A 451 -8.62 -16.51 16.94
C GLY A 451 -7.70 -15.47 17.58
N SER A 452 -6.64 -15.94 18.23
CA SER A 452 -5.80 -15.16 19.16
C SER A 452 -5.19 -13.89 18.58
N GLN A 453 -4.87 -13.85 17.27
CA GLN A 453 -4.31 -12.67 16.62
C GLN A 453 -5.31 -11.50 16.56
N LEU A 454 -6.61 -11.78 16.32
CA LEU A 454 -7.66 -10.76 16.37
C LEU A 454 -7.70 -10.08 17.71
N PHE A 455 -7.70 -10.89 18.77
CA PHE A 455 -7.75 -10.39 20.13
C PHE A 455 -6.43 -9.74 20.55
N GLN A 456 -5.28 -10.14 20.00
CA GLN A 456 -4.04 -9.38 20.16
C GLN A 456 -4.14 -7.99 19.52
N THR A 457 -4.73 -7.89 18.33
CA THR A 457 -4.97 -6.60 17.66
C THR A 457 -5.97 -5.75 18.44
N ILE A 458 -7.08 -6.32 18.91
CA ILE A 458 -8.07 -5.62 19.75
C ILE A 458 -7.47 -5.19 21.09
N ARG A 459 -6.54 -5.98 21.65
CA ARG A 459 -5.80 -5.68 22.88
C ARG A 459 -4.53 -4.87 22.65
N SER A 460 -4.30 -4.37 21.43
CA SER A 460 -3.19 -3.47 21.14
C SER A 460 -3.33 -2.18 21.94
N VAL A 461 -2.20 -1.55 22.28
CA VAL A 461 -2.15 -0.38 23.16
C VAL A 461 -2.96 0.78 22.57
N GLU A 462 -2.92 0.96 21.26
CA GLU A 462 -3.62 2.02 20.54
C GLU A 462 -5.14 1.85 20.63
N ILE A 463 -5.65 0.63 20.52
CA ILE A 463 -7.08 0.33 20.67
C ILE A 463 -7.52 0.51 22.12
N GLN A 464 -6.73 0.01 23.07
CA GLN A 464 -7.02 0.14 24.49
C GLN A 464 -7.04 1.61 24.92
N GLN A 465 -6.17 2.48 24.38
CA GLN A 465 -6.22 3.92 24.62
C GLN A 465 -7.53 4.56 24.17
N VAL A 466 -8.08 4.14 23.03
CA VAL A 466 -9.38 4.63 22.54
C VAL A 466 -10.53 4.11 23.43
N ILE A 467 -10.48 2.85 23.83
CA ILE A 467 -11.47 2.27 24.76
C ILE A 467 -11.42 3.00 26.11
N ASP A 468 -10.23 3.19 26.67
CA ASP A 468 -10.03 3.85 27.97
C ASP A 468 -10.48 5.32 27.94
N LYS A 469 -10.27 6.02 26.82
CA LYS A 469 -10.79 7.38 26.60
C LYS A 469 -12.31 7.48 26.76
N TYR A 470 -13.07 6.43 26.45
CA TYR A 470 -14.54 6.40 26.56
C TYR A 470 -15.09 5.42 27.60
N ARG A 471 -14.23 4.83 28.44
CA ARG A 471 -14.57 3.68 29.30
C ARG A 471 -15.77 3.95 30.20
N ASP A 472 -15.84 5.11 30.85
CA ASP A 472 -16.95 5.44 31.75
C ASP A 472 -18.28 5.50 31.01
N LEU A 473 -18.31 6.17 29.84
CA LEU A 473 -19.51 6.28 29.01
C LEU A 473 -19.96 4.91 28.47
N LEU A 474 -19.00 4.07 28.05
CA LEU A 474 -19.30 2.73 27.56
C LEU A 474 -19.77 1.80 28.69
N THR A 475 -19.24 1.98 29.89
CA THR A 475 -19.71 1.27 31.10
C THR A 475 -21.14 1.66 31.47
N ASP A 476 -21.47 2.95 31.38
CA ASP A 476 -22.84 3.43 31.59
C ASP A 476 -23.81 2.88 30.53
N VAL A 477 -23.38 2.84 29.26
CA VAL A 477 -24.16 2.22 28.19
C VAL A 477 -24.39 0.74 28.48
N PHE A 478 -23.35 -0.01 28.82
CA PHE A 478 -23.45 -1.43 29.17
C PHE A 478 -24.46 -1.66 30.30
N ASN A 479 -24.29 -0.97 31.42
CA ASN A 479 -25.15 -1.11 32.60
C ASN A 479 -26.62 -0.77 32.32
N ARG A 480 -26.91 0.15 31.39
CA ARG A 480 -28.30 0.50 31.02
C ARG A 480 -28.98 -0.57 30.18
N TYR A 481 -28.22 -1.35 29.42
CA TYR A 481 -28.77 -2.41 28.57
C TYR A 481 -28.80 -3.77 29.27
N CYS A 482 -27.96 -4.00 30.28
CA CYS A 482 -28.08 -5.14 31.18
C CYS A 482 -29.35 -4.98 32.03
N THR A 483 -30.42 -5.68 31.66
CA THR A 483 -31.71 -5.64 32.38
C THR A 483 -31.80 -6.73 33.47
N GLY A 484 -30.89 -7.69 33.45
CA GLY A 484 -30.79 -8.74 34.46
C GLY A 484 -30.34 -8.23 35.83
N ALA A 485 -30.79 -8.89 36.90
CA ALA A 485 -30.36 -8.63 38.27
C ALA A 485 -29.01 -9.30 38.63
N ALA A 486 -28.24 -9.76 37.64
CA ALA A 486 -26.96 -10.42 37.84
C ALA A 486 -25.92 -9.42 38.38
N TYR A 487 -25.09 -9.89 39.32
CA TYR A 487 -23.93 -9.15 39.81
C TYR A 487 -22.70 -10.05 39.70
N PRO A 488 -21.71 -9.72 38.83
CA PRO A 488 -21.61 -8.50 38.02
C PRO A 488 -22.67 -8.42 36.88
N PRO A 489 -22.98 -7.22 36.35
CA PRO A 489 -23.91 -7.06 35.24
C PRO A 489 -23.46 -7.86 34.02
N GLN A 490 -24.41 -8.54 33.38
CA GLN A 490 -24.21 -9.41 32.24
C GLN A 490 -25.19 -9.04 31.13
N LEU A 491 -24.69 -8.93 29.90
CA LEU A 491 -25.46 -8.52 28.74
C LEU A 491 -25.85 -9.74 27.88
N HIS A 492 -27.14 -10.04 27.78
CA HIS A 492 -27.62 -11.14 26.94
C HIS A 492 -27.62 -10.77 25.44
N GLU A 493 -27.63 -11.77 24.57
CA GLU A 493 -27.64 -11.56 23.11
C GLU A 493 -28.83 -10.69 22.64
N GLY A 494 -30.01 -10.84 23.26
CA GLY A 494 -31.18 -10.02 22.97
C GLY A 494 -30.98 -8.53 23.31
N GLU A 495 -30.28 -8.25 24.41
CA GLU A 495 -29.97 -6.89 24.86
C GLU A 495 -28.89 -6.26 23.97
N TRP A 496 -27.88 -7.04 23.57
CA TRP A 496 -26.89 -6.64 22.58
C TRP A 496 -27.51 -6.28 21.23
N LYS A 497 -28.41 -7.13 20.72
CA LYS A 497 -29.19 -6.86 19.49
C LYS A 497 -29.98 -5.56 19.64
N LEU A 498 -30.67 -5.37 20.76
CA LEU A 498 -31.45 -4.15 21.04
C LEU A 498 -30.56 -2.89 21.07
N LEU A 499 -29.38 -2.96 21.69
CA LEU A 499 -28.39 -1.88 21.69
C LEU A 499 -27.99 -1.49 20.28
N LEU A 500 -27.58 -2.45 19.46
CA LEU A 500 -27.13 -2.18 18.09
C LEU A 500 -28.28 -1.68 17.20
N MET A 501 -29.50 -2.15 17.41
CA MET A 501 -30.69 -1.62 16.75
C MET A 501 -30.96 -0.16 17.14
N ASN A 502 -30.80 0.19 18.42
CA ASN A 502 -31.00 1.56 18.90
C ASN A 502 -29.94 2.52 18.36
N CYS A 503 -28.73 2.03 18.12
CA CYS A 503 -27.67 2.74 17.41
C CYS A 503 -27.87 2.78 15.88
N SER A 504 -28.95 2.19 15.35
CA SER A 504 -29.20 2.04 13.90
C SER A 504 -28.06 1.36 13.15
N LEU A 505 -27.36 0.43 13.81
CA LEU A 505 -26.22 -0.30 13.24
C LEU A 505 -26.63 -1.55 12.47
N VAL A 506 -27.77 -2.15 12.81
CA VAL A 506 -28.30 -3.34 12.14
C VAL A 506 -29.00 -2.92 10.84
N ASP A 507 -28.48 -3.38 9.71
CA ASP A 507 -28.99 -3.05 8.38
C ASP A 507 -28.82 -4.24 7.41
N SER A 508 -28.98 -4.01 6.11
CA SER A 508 -28.86 -5.06 5.09
C SER A 508 -27.44 -5.61 4.97
N THR A 509 -26.41 -4.90 5.44
CA THR A 509 -25.02 -5.36 5.38
C THR A 509 -24.61 -5.99 6.70
N PHE A 510 -24.91 -5.33 7.83
CA PHE A 510 -24.71 -5.86 9.17
C PHE A 510 -26.01 -6.47 9.70
N THR A 511 -26.30 -7.66 9.19
CA THR A 511 -27.55 -8.39 9.45
C THR A 511 -27.64 -8.90 10.89
N HIS A 512 -28.84 -9.29 11.33
CA HIS A 512 -29.02 -9.93 12.63
C HIS A 512 -28.14 -11.18 12.85
N ASN A 513 -27.84 -11.93 11.78
CA ASN A 513 -26.93 -13.07 11.86
C ASN A 513 -25.48 -12.62 12.10
N ALA A 514 -25.03 -11.54 11.44
CA ALA A 514 -23.71 -10.96 11.69
C ALA A 514 -23.60 -10.42 13.13
N VAL A 515 -24.67 -9.83 13.66
CA VAL A 515 -24.75 -9.39 15.06
C VAL A 515 -24.56 -10.57 16.03
N SER A 516 -25.26 -11.68 15.79
CA SER A 516 -25.11 -12.92 16.57
C SER A 516 -23.69 -13.48 16.50
N GLN A 517 -23.07 -13.46 15.32
CA GLN A 517 -21.70 -13.92 15.15
C GLN A 517 -20.70 -13.04 15.90
N VAL A 518 -20.86 -11.71 15.87
CA VAL A 518 -20.01 -10.80 16.65
C VAL A 518 -20.19 -11.05 18.15
N PHE A 519 -21.43 -11.27 18.61
CA PHE A 519 -21.71 -11.61 20.01
C PHE A 519 -20.96 -12.87 20.44
N GLN A 520 -21.12 -13.96 19.67
CA GLN A 520 -20.44 -15.22 19.93
C GLN A 520 -18.91 -15.06 19.90
N HIS A 521 -18.38 -14.37 18.89
CA HIS A 521 -16.93 -14.17 18.78
C HIS A 521 -16.35 -13.39 19.95
N ALA A 522 -17.04 -12.37 20.46
CA ALA A 522 -16.58 -11.61 21.60
C ALA A 522 -16.48 -12.44 22.89
N GLN A 523 -17.25 -13.54 23.00
CA GLN A 523 -17.23 -14.47 24.13
C GLN A 523 -16.21 -15.61 23.97
N ASP A 524 -15.89 -15.99 22.72
CA ASP A 524 -15.17 -17.20 22.32
C ASP A 524 -13.64 -17.14 22.58
N VAL A 525 -13.19 -16.37 23.58
CA VAL A 525 -11.76 -16.23 23.87
C VAL A 525 -11.23 -17.40 24.70
N ASP A 526 -12.05 -18.08 25.49
CA ASP A 526 -11.64 -19.23 26.31
C ASP A 526 -12.79 -20.24 26.51
N ASP A 527 -12.90 -21.19 25.59
CA ASP A 527 -13.64 -22.47 25.62
C ASP A 527 -14.49 -22.78 26.87
N THR A 528 -15.82 -22.78 26.74
CA THR A 528 -16.71 -23.73 27.45
C THR A 528 -18.06 -23.84 26.73
N GLU A 529 -18.36 -25.03 26.20
CA GLU A 529 -19.52 -25.33 25.34
C GLU A 529 -20.92 -25.15 25.99
N ASP A 530 -21.00 -24.73 27.26
CA ASP A 530 -22.26 -24.64 28.03
C ASP A 530 -22.40 -23.34 28.84
N CYS A 531 -21.60 -22.31 28.58
CA CYS A 531 -21.78 -21.04 29.27
C CYS A 531 -23.02 -20.31 28.78
N ASP A 532 -23.86 -19.88 29.73
CA ASP A 532 -24.99 -18.99 29.48
C ASP A 532 -24.54 -17.84 28.57
N GLN A 533 -25.25 -17.65 27.45
CA GLN A 533 -24.88 -16.71 26.38
C GLN A 533 -25.01 -15.24 26.85
N THR A 534 -24.10 -14.82 27.71
CA THR A 534 -23.99 -13.48 28.30
C THR A 534 -22.60 -12.89 28.08
N MET A 535 -22.54 -11.60 27.74
CA MET A 535 -21.30 -10.85 27.67
C MET A 535 -21.02 -10.06 28.94
N MET A 536 -19.79 -10.15 29.43
CA MET A 536 -19.21 -9.28 30.45
C MET A 536 -18.76 -7.95 29.85
N LEU A 537 -18.48 -6.94 30.68
CA LEU A 537 -18.04 -5.62 30.19
C LEU A 537 -16.82 -5.69 29.24
N PRO A 538 -15.75 -6.46 29.51
CA PRO A 538 -14.62 -6.57 28.58
C PRO A 538 -15.02 -7.14 27.22
N GLU A 539 -15.85 -8.18 27.21
CA GLU A 539 -16.35 -8.82 25.99
C GLU A 539 -17.27 -7.87 25.20
N PHE A 540 -18.08 -7.07 25.91
CA PHE A 540 -18.87 -6.01 25.29
C PHE A 540 -17.98 -4.97 24.58
N LEU A 541 -16.87 -4.56 25.20
CA LEU A 541 -15.92 -3.61 24.60
C LEU A 541 -15.26 -4.23 23.36
N ASP A 542 -14.79 -5.47 23.45
CA ASP A 542 -14.23 -6.20 22.31
C ASP A 542 -15.26 -6.36 21.17
N GLY A 543 -16.52 -6.66 21.53
CA GLY A 543 -17.66 -6.71 20.62
C GLY A 543 -17.86 -5.39 19.88
N LEU A 544 -17.75 -4.24 20.55
CA LEU A 544 -17.84 -2.93 19.87
C LEU A 544 -16.69 -2.71 18.89
N VAL A 545 -15.47 -3.16 19.19
CA VAL A 545 -14.34 -3.09 18.24
C VAL A 545 -14.63 -3.95 17.01
N LEU A 546 -15.15 -5.15 17.20
CA LEU A 546 -15.56 -6.03 16.10
C LEU A 546 -16.66 -5.42 15.22
N VAL A 547 -17.64 -4.75 15.83
CA VAL A 547 -18.66 -4.00 15.05
C VAL A 547 -18.02 -2.85 14.29
N ALA A 548 -17.08 -2.10 14.89
CA ALA A 548 -16.38 -1.01 14.21
C ALA A 548 -15.60 -1.52 13.00
N MET A 549 -14.91 -2.66 13.13
CA MET A 549 -14.22 -3.34 12.03
C MET A 549 -15.18 -3.71 10.90
N PHE A 550 -16.36 -4.24 11.24
CA PHE A 550 -17.39 -4.62 10.28
C PHE A 550 -17.97 -3.41 9.55
N LYS A 551 -18.39 -2.37 10.29
CA LYS A 551 -19.10 -1.21 9.72
C LYS A 551 -18.18 -0.26 8.98
N HIS A 552 -16.90 -0.23 9.33
CA HIS A 552 -15.90 0.60 8.70
C HIS A 552 -14.71 -0.25 8.23
N PRO A 553 -14.85 -1.06 7.16
CA PRO A 553 -13.78 -1.94 6.71
C PRO A 553 -12.64 -1.20 5.97
N ALA A 554 -12.48 0.11 6.20
CA ALA A 554 -11.49 0.96 5.53
C ALA A 554 -10.08 0.67 6.07
N PRO A 555 -9.23 -0.07 5.34
CA PRO A 555 -7.96 -0.53 5.88
C PRO A 555 -6.89 0.56 5.92
N TYR A 556 -7.09 1.67 5.20
CA TYR A 556 -6.15 2.79 5.12
C TYR A 556 -6.25 3.74 6.31
N VAL A 557 -7.21 3.48 7.20
CA VAL A 557 -7.41 4.22 8.44
C VAL A 557 -7.10 3.23 9.56
N SER A 558 -6.23 3.63 10.48
CA SER A 558 -5.87 2.80 11.63
C SER A 558 -7.14 2.30 12.33
N LEU A 559 -7.11 1.09 12.88
CA LEU A 559 -8.28 0.56 13.57
C LEU A 559 -8.68 1.45 14.77
N ALA A 560 -7.69 2.05 15.46
CA ALA A 560 -7.92 2.98 16.56
C ALA A 560 -8.70 4.23 16.11
N GLU A 561 -8.31 4.86 15.00
CA GLU A 561 -9.02 6.02 14.46
C GLU A 561 -10.44 5.65 13.97
N ARG A 562 -10.60 4.50 13.33
CA ARG A 562 -11.93 3.98 12.94
C ARG A 562 -12.81 3.72 14.15
N LEU A 563 -12.24 3.12 15.21
CA LEU A 563 -12.94 2.84 16.45
C LEU A 563 -13.36 4.15 17.14
N ASP A 564 -12.47 5.12 17.27
CA ASP A 564 -12.75 6.43 17.87
C ASP A 564 -13.92 7.11 17.15
N GLN A 565 -13.87 7.16 15.81
CA GLN A 565 -14.94 7.73 14.99
C GLN A 565 -16.26 6.96 15.15
N PHE A 566 -16.20 5.63 15.11
CA PHE A 566 -17.37 4.76 15.25
C PHE A 566 -18.04 4.94 16.61
N LEU A 567 -17.28 4.94 17.71
CA LEU A 567 -17.83 5.11 19.05
C LEU A 567 -18.54 6.46 19.19
N VAL A 568 -17.93 7.54 18.73
CA VAL A 568 -18.54 8.87 18.80
C VAL A 568 -19.78 8.98 17.94
N VAL A 569 -19.66 8.69 16.64
CA VAL A 569 -20.70 8.98 15.65
C VAL A 569 -21.85 7.97 15.71
N ASN A 570 -21.54 6.70 15.95
CA ASN A 570 -22.50 5.62 15.79
C ASN A 570 -22.99 5.01 17.10
N VAL A 571 -22.29 5.21 18.22
CA VAL A 571 -22.70 4.65 19.52
C VAL A 571 -23.14 5.74 20.48
N LEU A 572 -22.22 6.64 20.86
CA LEU A 572 -22.44 7.62 21.92
C LEU A 572 -23.45 8.71 21.52
N VAL A 573 -23.33 9.29 20.31
CA VAL A 573 -24.26 10.33 19.85
C VAL A 573 -25.70 9.80 19.73
N PRO A 574 -25.98 8.65 19.08
CA PRO A 574 -27.33 8.10 19.00
C PRO A 574 -27.94 7.77 20.37
N LEU A 575 -27.14 7.20 21.28
CA LEU A 575 -27.62 6.79 22.60
C LEU A 575 -27.86 7.96 23.55
N ARG A 576 -27.07 9.04 23.44
CA ARG A 576 -27.28 10.26 24.23
C ARG A 576 -28.70 10.80 24.07
N PHE A 577 -29.18 10.94 22.83
CA PHE A 577 -30.54 11.42 22.57
C PHE A 577 -31.63 10.48 23.07
N LYS A 578 -31.33 9.19 23.19
CA LYS A 578 -32.28 8.20 23.67
C LYS A 578 -32.36 8.17 25.19
N PHE A 579 -31.28 8.47 25.88
CA PHE A 579 -31.17 8.43 27.33
C PHE A 579 -31.51 9.75 28.04
N GLU A 580 -31.49 10.87 27.32
CA GLU A 580 -31.99 12.16 27.81
C GLU A 580 -33.53 12.28 27.74
N ARG A 581 -34.20 11.34 27.06
CA ARG A 581 -35.67 11.21 27.00
C ARG A 581 -36.13 10.11 27.94
#